data_AF-A0A3D1XQL7-F1
#
_entry.id   AF-A0A3D1XQL7-F1
#
_cell.length_a   1.000
_cell.length_b   1.000
_cell.length_c   1.000
_cell.angle_alpha   90.00
_cell.angle_beta   90.00
_cell.angle_gamma   90.00
#
_symmetry.space_group_name_H-M   'P 1'
#
loop_
_entity.id
_entity.type
_entity.pdbx_description
1 polymer ?
#
loop_
_entity_poly.entity_id
_entity_poly.type
_entity_poly.pdbx_seq_one_letter_code
_entity_poly.pdbx_strand_id
1 'polypeptide(L)'
;IINTTDDLLTDEDHKRLEDLNVAVLNHDATKLALEIGKTELSTNMAMIGACAGITKIVSLKALDGAIKDRFGKKYVASGGTATLDEAIKKKYAKKEMLLKANMDTITKSYEIATEWAEKQDLNLVTV
;
A
#
# COMPACT_ATOMS: atom_id res chain seq x y z
N ILE A 1 -3.00 7.32 -6.72
CA ILE A 1 -1.67 6.78 -6.33
C ILE A 1 -1.14 6.01 -7.51
N ILE A 2 0.05 6.34 -8.00
CA ILE A 2 0.72 5.62 -9.09
C ILE A 2 2.03 5.06 -8.54
N ASN A 3 2.29 3.77 -8.77
CA ASN A 3 3.49 3.09 -8.27
C ASN A 3 4.71 3.38 -9.16
N THR A 4 5.29 4.57 -9.01
CA THR A 4 6.41 5.05 -9.83
C THR A 4 7.08 6.24 -9.15
N THR A 5 8.36 6.47 -9.45
CA THR A 5 9.04 7.75 -9.19
C THR A 5 8.82 8.76 -10.30
N ASP A 6 8.56 8.27 -11.52
CA ASP A 6 8.56 9.08 -12.73
C ASP A 6 7.17 9.64 -12.99
N ASP A 7 7.12 10.82 -13.61
CA ASP A 7 5.84 11.33 -14.12
C ASP A 7 5.47 10.57 -15.40
N LEU A 8 4.42 9.76 -15.31
CA LEU A 8 3.89 8.98 -16.42
C LEU A 8 2.72 9.68 -17.12
N LEU A 9 2.28 10.82 -16.60
CA LEU A 9 1.14 11.55 -17.11
C LEU A 9 1.59 12.55 -18.17
N THR A 10 0.84 12.64 -19.24
CA THR A 10 1.02 13.68 -20.25
C THR A 10 0.44 15.01 -19.78
N ASP A 11 0.78 16.11 -20.46
CA ASP A 11 0.17 17.42 -20.19
C ASP A 11 -1.37 17.39 -20.31
N GLU A 12 -1.90 16.57 -21.22
CA GLU A 12 -3.35 16.36 -21.37
C GLU A 12 -3.95 15.62 -20.17
N ASP A 13 -3.27 14.60 -19.65
CA ASP A 13 -3.70 13.86 -18.46
C ASP A 13 -3.73 14.77 -17.23
N HIS A 14 -2.67 15.57 -17.03
CA HIS A 14 -2.59 16.55 -15.95
C HIS A 14 -3.73 17.54 -16.00
N LYS A 15 -3.99 18.13 -17.17
CA LYS A 15 -5.11 19.04 -17.36
C LYS A 15 -6.45 18.38 -17.03
N ARG A 16 -6.68 17.17 -17.52
CA ARG A 16 -7.92 16.44 -17.26
C ARG A 16 -8.10 16.13 -15.77
N LEU A 17 -7.03 15.79 -15.06
CA LEU A 17 -7.07 15.49 -13.64
C LEU A 17 -7.30 16.75 -12.80
N GLU A 18 -6.69 17.87 -13.18
CA GLU A 18 -6.94 19.19 -12.58
C GLU A 18 -8.40 19.63 -12.78
N ASP A 19 -8.94 19.50 -14.00
CA ASP A 19 -10.35 19.80 -14.31
C ASP A 19 -11.33 18.94 -13.48
N LEU A 20 -10.90 17.74 -13.07
CA LEU A 20 -11.67 16.82 -12.21
C LEU A 20 -11.37 16.99 -10.71
N ASN A 21 -10.51 17.93 -10.33
CA ASN A 21 -10.03 18.14 -8.97
C ASN A 21 -9.43 16.85 -8.35
N VAL A 22 -8.59 16.15 -9.11
CA VAL A 22 -7.93 14.91 -8.68
C VAL A 22 -6.46 15.17 -8.39
N ALA A 23 -6.04 14.94 -7.15
CA ALA A 23 -4.63 14.96 -6.79
C ALA A 23 -3.96 13.60 -7.06
N VAL A 24 -2.73 13.64 -7.58
CA VAL A 24 -1.95 12.44 -7.89
C VAL A 24 -0.74 12.33 -6.98
N LEU A 25 -0.66 11.20 -6.27
CA LEU A 25 0.55 10.78 -5.56
C LEU A 25 1.32 9.76 -6.40
N ASN A 26 2.51 10.11 -6.84
CA ASN A 26 3.52 9.16 -7.34
C ASN A 26 4.30 8.61 -6.13
N HIS A 27 4.22 7.30 -5.90
CA HIS A 27 4.80 6.63 -4.74
C HIS A 27 5.53 5.37 -5.19
N ASP A 28 6.85 5.31 -5.01
CA ASP A 28 7.66 4.13 -5.34
C ASP A 28 7.46 2.98 -4.32
N ALA A 29 6.28 2.36 -4.41
CA ALA A 29 5.83 1.31 -3.52
C ALA A 29 6.62 0.02 -3.71
N THR A 30 7.09 -0.27 -4.94
CA THR A 30 7.90 -1.46 -5.21
C THR A 30 9.29 -1.36 -4.60
N LYS A 31 9.97 -0.21 -4.70
CA LYS A 31 11.24 -0.01 -4.00
C LYS A 31 11.07 -0.10 -2.49
N LEU A 32 10.05 0.54 -1.94
CA LEU A 32 9.73 0.45 -0.52
C LEU A 32 9.53 -1.00 -0.06
N ALA A 33 8.80 -1.80 -0.86
CA ALA A 33 8.55 -3.21 -0.58
C ALA A 33 9.83 -4.06 -0.64
N LEU A 34 10.76 -3.76 -1.54
CA LEU A 34 12.07 -4.41 -1.58
C LEU A 34 12.93 -4.04 -0.36
N GLU A 35 12.94 -2.77 0.04
CA GLU A 35 13.77 -2.27 1.14
C GLU A 35 13.29 -2.77 2.51
N ILE A 36 11.98 -2.72 2.76
CA ILE A 36 11.37 -3.06 4.06
C ILE A 36 10.85 -4.49 4.05
N GLY A 37 9.97 -4.80 3.09
CA GLY A 37 9.37 -6.11 2.92
C GLY A 37 10.36 -7.18 2.46
N LYS A 38 11.54 -6.83 1.93
CA LYS A 38 12.52 -7.77 1.34
C LYS A 38 11.98 -8.53 0.13
N THR A 39 10.88 -8.06 -0.46
CA THR A 39 10.30 -8.62 -1.68
C THR A 39 9.36 -7.63 -2.36
N GLU A 40 9.44 -7.60 -3.67
CA GLU A 40 8.50 -7.02 -4.62
C GLU A 40 7.04 -7.46 -4.39
N LEU A 41 6.81 -8.67 -3.86
CA LEU A 41 5.47 -9.19 -3.58
C LEU A 41 4.75 -8.40 -2.47
N SER A 42 5.48 -7.62 -1.67
CA SER A 42 4.93 -6.70 -0.67
C SER A 42 4.53 -5.33 -1.25
N THR A 43 4.63 -5.12 -2.58
CA THR A 43 4.19 -3.86 -3.23
C THR A 43 2.72 -3.56 -2.92
N ASN A 44 1.87 -4.58 -2.83
CA ASN A 44 0.46 -4.39 -2.43
C ASN A 44 0.30 -3.85 -1.00
N MET A 45 1.22 -4.20 -0.09
CA MET A 45 1.24 -3.74 1.30
C MET A 45 1.63 -2.26 1.35
N ALA A 46 2.62 -1.86 0.56
CA ALA A 46 2.93 -0.45 0.40
C ALA A 46 1.72 0.31 -0.17
N MET A 47 1.13 -0.14 -1.29
CA MET A 47 -0.01 0.53 -1.92
C MET A 47 -1.24 0.68 -1.01
N ILE A 48 -1.59 -0.35 -0.22
CA ILE A 48 -2.70 -0.23 0.73
C ILE A 48 -2.36 0.67 1.92
N GLY A 49 -1.09 0.68 2.36
CA GLY A 49 -0.58 1.62 3.35
C GLY A 49 -0.75 3.06 2.88
N ALA A 50 -0.32 3.37 1.64
CA ALA A 50 -0.51 4.70 1.06
C ALA A 50 -2.00 5.08 0.97
N CYS A 51 -2.86 4.17 0.50
CA CYS A 51 -4.30 4.42 0.41
C CYS A 51 -4.91 4.74 1.77
N ALA A 52 -4.60 3.95 2.81
CA ALA A 52 -5.06 4.21 4.17
C ALA A 52 -4.48 5.51 4.74
N GLY A 53 -3.24 5.85 4.40
CA GLY A 53 -2.56 7.08 4.81
C GLY A 53 -3.23 8.33 4.25
N ILE A 54 -3.61 8.33 2.97
CA ILE A 54 -4.35 9.42 2.34
C ILE A 54 -5.77 9.51 2.91
N THR A 55 -6.49 8.39 2.91
CA THR A 55 -7.95 8.42 3.15
C THR A 55 -8.33 8.52 4.61
N LYS A 56 -7.48 8.04 5.53
CA LYS A 56 -7.76 7.95 6.98
C LYS A 56 -9.00 7.13 7.37
N ILE A 57 -9.61 6.41 6.43
CA ILE A 57 -10.82 5.60 6.66
C ILE A 57 -10.50 4.33 7.47
N VAL A 58 -9.31 3.75 7.29
CA VAL A 58 -8.93 2.46 7.90
C VAL A 58 -7.74 2.65 8.84
N SER A 59 -7.88 2.19 10.08
CA SER A 59 -6.79 2.25 11.07
C SER A 59 -5.70 1.20 10.82
N LEU A 60 -4.46 1.51 11.23
CA LEU A 60 -3.35 0.54 11.21
C LEU A 60 -3.67 -0.74 12.02
N LYS A 61 -4.44 -0.63 13.10
CA LYS A 61 -4.91 -1.78 13.89
C LYS A 61 -5.82 -2.70 13.08
N ALA A 62 -6.73 -2.14 12.28
CA ALA A 62 -7.60 -2.92 11.41
C ALA A 62 -6.80 -3.62 10.29
N LEU A 63 -5.80 -2.94 9.72
CA LEU A 63 -4.90 -3.52 8.72
C LEU A 63 -4.06 -4.68 9.28
N ASP A 64 -3.54 -4.55 10.50
CA ASP A 64 -2.84 -5.64 11.20
C ASP A 64 -3.74 -6.87 11.37
N GLY A 65 -4.99 -6.66 11.79
CA GLY A 65 -5.99 -7.73 11.86
C GLY A 65 -6.25 -8.39 10.51
N ALA A 66 -6.41 -7.59 9.45
CA ALA A 66 -6.66 -8.09 8.09
C ALA A 66 -5.49 -8.93 7.55
N ILE A 67 -4.24 -8.54 7.80
CA ILE A 67 -3.06 -9.31 7.39
C ILE A 67 -2.97 -10.62 8.16
N LYS A 68 -3.20 -10.59 9.47
CA LYS A 68 -3.25 -11.81 10.30
C LYS A 68 -4.30 -12.78 9.79
N ASP A 69 -5.47 -12.28 9.39
CA ASP A 69 -6.55 -13.09 8.83
C ASP A 69 -6.18 -13.68 7.44
N ARG A 70 -5.60 -12.87 6.53
CA ARG A 70 -5.14 -13.30 5.19
C ARG A 70 -4.19 -14.49 5.27
N PHE A 71 -3.17 -14.39 6.12
CA PHE A 71 -2.19 -15.48 6.31
C PHE A 71 -2.61 -16.49 7.40
N GLY A 72 -3.75 -16.27 8.04
CA GLY A 72 -4.33 -17.04 9.15
C GLY A 72 -5.24 -18.19 8.73
N LYS A 73 -5.44 -18.41 7.43
CA LYS A 73 -6.41 -19.37 6.86
C LYS A 73 -7.88 -19.01 7.13
N LYS A 74 -8.17 -17.79 7.59
CA LYS A 74 -9.55 -17.33 7.82
C LYS A 74 -10.27 -17.02 6.51
N TYR A 75 -9.53 -16.56 5.50
CA TYR A 75 -10.06 -16.28 4.17
C TYR A 75 -9.54 -17.29 3.15
N VAL A 76 -10.40 -17.66 2.20
CA VAL A 76 -10.01 -18.44 1.02
C VAL A 76 -9.67 -17.44 -0.09
N ALA A 77 -8.39 -17.32 -0.40
CA ALA A 77 -7.94 -16.49 -1.51
C ALA A 77 -8.23 -17.18 -2.86
N SER A 78 -8.31 -16.39 -3.93
CA SER A 78 -8.33 -16.96 -5.29
C SER A 78 -7.06 -17.77 -5.53
N GLY A 79 -7.10 -18.77 -6.44
CA GLY A 79 -5.96 -19.68 -6.66
C GLY A 79 -4.65 -18.96 -6.98
N GLY A 80 -4.69 -17.89 -7.78
CA GLY A 80 -3.52 -17.07 -8.10
C GLY A 80 -2.94 -16.37 -6.86
N THR A 81 -3.80 -15.71 -6.07
CA THR A 81 -3.39 -15.06 -4.83
C THR A 81 -2.87 -16.07 -3.80
N ALA A 82 -3.51 -17.23 -3.68
CA ALA A 82 -3.04 -18.31 -2.81
C ALA A 82 -1.63 -18.78 -3.22
N THR A 83 -1.36 -18.91 -4.53
CA THR A 83 -0.03 -19.29 -5.03
C THR A 83 1.03 -18.25 -4.70
N LEU A 84 0.70 -16.96 -4.83
CA LEU A 84 1.60 -15.86 -4.44
C LEU A 84 1.83 -15.83 -2.92
N ASP A 85 0.79 -16.06 -2.12
CA ASP A 85 0.89 -16.11 -0.66
C ASP A 85 1.72 -17.32 -0.17
N GLU A 86 1.72 -18.44 -0.90
CA GLU A 86 2.64 -19.55 -0.63
C GLU A 86 4.08 -19.22 -1.06
N ALA A 87 4.27 -18.52 -2.18
CA ALA A 87 5.59 -18.07 -2.62
C ALA A 87 6.21 -17.09 -1.62
N ILE A 88 5.42 -16.15 -1.10
CA ILE A 88 5.90 -15.16 -0.14
C ILE A 88 6.24 -15.80 1.22
N LYS A 89 5.42 -16.75 1.70
CA LYS A 89 5.70 -17.48 2.94
C LYS A 89 7.06 -18.18 2.91
N LYS A 90 7.45 -18.74 1.76
CA LYS A 90 8.76 -19.40 1.59
C LYS A 90 9.96 -18.44 1.69
N LYS A 91 9.77 -17.13 1.49
CA LYS A 91 10.83 -16.11 1.64
C LYS A 91 11.14 -15.78 3.11
N TYR A 92 10.30 -16.19 4.07
CA TYR A 92 10.51 -15.93 5.50
C TYR A 92 10.63 -17.22 6.30
N ALA A 93 11.54 -17.24 7.27
CA ALA A 93 11.73 -18.41 8.14
C ALA A 93 10.53 -18.68 9.07
N LYS A 94 9.80 -17.62 9.45
CA LYS A 94 8.66 -17.69 10.37
C LYS A 94 7.54 -16.80 9.88
N LYS A 95 6.30 -17.24 10.12
CA LYS A 95 5.10 -16.48 9.73
C LYS A 95 5.09 -15.10 10.38
N GLU A 96 5.51 -14.98 11.63
CA GLU A 96 5.54 -13.72 12.38
C GLU A 96 6.46 -12.69 11.72
N MET A 97 7.55 -13.13 11.08
CA MET A 97 8.45 -12.25 10.33
C MET A 97 7.78 -11.70 9.06
N LEU A 98 7.03 -12.54 8.34
CA LEU A 98 6.23 -12.12 7.19
C LEU A 98 5.17 -11.09 7.60
N LEU A 99 4.43 -11.35 8.68
CA LEU A 99 3.40 -10.42 9.16
C LEU A 99 4.02 -9.08 9.58
N LYS A 100 5.15 -9.12 10.31
CA LYS A 100 5.87 -7.93 10.71
C LYS A 100 6.39 -7.14 9.51
N ALA A 101 7.06 -7.80 8.55
CA ALA A 101 7.61 -7.13 7.37
C ALA A 101 6.51 -6.45 6.52
N ASN A 102 5.35 -7.11 6.37
CA ASN A 102 4.20 -6.50 5.69
C ASN A 102 3.63 -5.32 6.48
N MET A 103 3.51 -5.42 7.80
CA MET A 103 3.03 -4.30 8.63
C MET A 103 4.01 -3.13 8.67
N ASP A 104 5.32 -3.38 8.73
CA ASP A 104 6.35 -2.35 8.65
C ASP A 104 6.26 -1.61 7.30
N THR A 105 6.05 -2.35 6.20
CA THR A 105 5.88 -1.80 4.85
C THR A 105 4.62 -0.92 4.75
N ILE A 106 3.48 -1.39 5.29
CA ILE A 106 2.23 -0.61 5.37
C ILE A 106 2.44 0.66 6.17
N THR A 107 3.04 0.55 7.35
CA THR A 107 3.20 1.66 8.28
C THR A 107 4.06 2.74 7.63
N LYS A 108 5.17 2.37 6.98
CA LYS A 108 6.01 3.37 6.33
C LYS A 108 5.32 4.05 5.15
N SER A 109 4.59 3.29 4.33
CA SER A 109 3.85 3.88 3.22
C SER A 109 2.69 4.77 3.70
N TYR A 110 2.03 4.37 4.78
CA TYR A 110 0.99 5.16 5.45
C TYR A 110 1.52 6.51 5.92
N GLU A 111 2.70 6.56 6.57
CA GLU A 111 3.35 7.80 6.99
C GLU A 111 3.63 8.72 5.80
N ILE A 112 4.30 8.20 4.76
CA ILE A 112 4.66 8.98 3.55
C ILE A 112 3.41 9.58 2.90
N ALA A 113 2.36 8.78 2.76
CA ALA A 113 1.14 9.20 2.11
C ALA A 113 0.32 10.18 2.98
N THR A 114 0.40 10.06 4.31
CA THR A 114 -0.18 11.02 5.26
C THR A 114 0.48 12.37 5.09
N GLU A 115 1.80 12.43 5.16
CA GLU A 115 2.56 13.68 5.02
C GLU A 115 2.33 14.35 3.67
N TRP A 116 2.15 13.56 2.62
CA TRP A 116 1.77 14.07 1.31
C TRP A 116 0.37 14.67 1.31
N ALA A 117 -0.63 13.94 1.85
CA ALA A 117 -2.02 14.36 1.87
C ALA A 117 -2.24 15.64 2.70
N GLU A 118 -1.53 15.79 3.82
CA GLU A 118 -1.58 16.99 4.68
C GLU A 118 -1.07 18.27 3.98
N LYS A 119 -0.26 18.11 2.93
CA LYS A 119 0.24 19.23 2.09
C LYS A 119 -0.69 19.54 0.92
N GLN A 120 -1.68 18.69 0.66
CA GLN A 120 -2.63 18.89 -0.41
C GLN A 120 -3.89 19.57 0.14
N ASP A 121 -4.53 20.41 -0.68
CA ASP A 121 -5.86 20.97 -0.36
C ASP A 121 -6.96 19.96 -0.72
N LEU A 122 -6.98 18.84 0.00
CA LEU A 122 -7.93 17.75 -0.24
C LEU A 122 -9.15 17.90 0.66
N ASN A 123 -10.33 17.97 0.05
CA ASN A 123 -11.62 17.83 0.72
C ASN A 123 -11.87 16.36 1.11
N LEU A 124 -11.06 15.82 2.03
CA LEU A 124 -11.22 14.45 2.52
C LEU A 124 -12.42 14.35 3.47
N VAL A 125 -13.10 13.21 3.42
CA VAL A 125 -14.17 12.89 4.38
C VAL A 125 -13.55 12.78 5.77
N THR A 126 -13.99 13.63 6.69
CA THR A 126 -13.68 13.50 8.12
C THR A 126 -14.54 12.37 8.69
N VAL A 127 -13.89 11.35 9.25
CA VAL A 127 -14.55 10.19 9.89
C VAL A 127 -14.45 10.31 11.40
#